data_AF-A0A0T7GGT5-F1
#
_entry.id   AF-A0A0T7GGT5-F1
#
_cell.length_a   1.000
_cell.length_b   1.000
_cell.length_c   1.000
_cell.angle_alpha   90.00
_cell.angle_beta   90.00
_cell.angle_gamma   90.00
#
_symmetry.space_group_name_H-M   'P 1'
#
loop_
_entity.id
_entity.type
_entity.pdbx_description
1 polymer ?
#
loop_
_entity_poly.entity_id
_entity_poly.type
_entity_poly.pdbx_seq_one_letter_code
_entity_poly.pdbx_strand_id
1 'polypeptide(L)' 'MARVVIIGLPGDGQLYLADIDAGTVLPMQPPVSGPLAAANDLRNAGGTIVKDVNLAVAVSSSEQAFSGVFDG' A
#
# COMPACT_ATOMS: atom_id res chain seq x y z
N MET A 1 17.10 2.83 -10.24
CA MET A 1 15.67 3.20 -10.31
C MET A 1 15.16 3.23 -8.87
N ALA A 2 14.38 4.24 -8.49
CA ALA A 2 13.88 4.37 -7.12
C ALA A 2 12.82 3.30 -6.84
N ARG A 3 12.91 2.62 -5.70
CA ARG A 3 11.94 1.62 -5.25
C ARG A 3 10.92 2.30 -4.32
N VAL A 4 9.92 2.93 -4.91
CA VAL A 4 8.86 3.65 -4.18
C VAL A 4 7.50 3.05 -4.52
N VAL A 5 6.70 2.72 -3.51
CA VAL A 5 5.36 2.15 -3.66
C VAL A 5 4.33 2.97 -2.89
N ILE A 6 3.09 2.98 -3.39
CA ILE A 6 1.95 3.60 -2.71
C ILE A 6 1.10 2.48 -2.11
N ILE A 7 0.79 2.60 -0.83
CA ILE A 7 0.06 1.61 -0.05
C ILE A 7 -1.23 2.25 0.47
N GLY A 8 -2.34 1.54 0.35
CA GLY A 8 -3.59 1.86 1.02
C GLY A 8 -4.19 0.58 1.59
N LEU A 9 -4.79 0.68 2.77
CA LEU A 9 -5.33 -0.48 3.51
C LEU A 9 -6.86 -0.40 3.56
N PRO A 10 -7.60 -1.54 3.46
CA PRO A 10 -9.04 -1.55 3.62
C PRO A 10 -9.47 -0.94 4.97
N GLY A 11 -10.50 -0.08 4.95
CA GLY A 11 -10.97 0.63 6.15
C GLY A 11 -10.12 1.84 6.55
N ASP A 12 -8.98 2.07 5.91
CA ASP A 12 -8.15 3.26 6.12
C ASP A 12 -8.30 4.25 4.95
N GLY A 13 -8.69 5.49 5.26
CA GLY A 13 -8.82 6.57 4.29
C GLY A 13 -7.47 7.15 3.83
N GLN A 14 -6.39 6.85 4.56
CA GLN A 14 -5.07 7.40 4.31
C GLN A 14 -4.30 6.56 3.28
N LEU A 15 -3.52 7.25 2.43
CA LEU A 15 -2.50 6.62 1.60
C LEU A 15 -1.12 6.83 2.21
N TYR A 16 -0.24 5.87 1.96
CA TYR A 16 1.13 5.87 2.42
C TYR A 16 2.09 5.75 1.24
N LEU A 17 3.17 6.51 1.28
CA LEU A 17 4.30 6.37 0.38
C LEU A 17 5.39 5.61 1.14
N ALA A 18 5.73 4.43 0.63
CA ALA A 18 6.84 3.64 1.15
C ALA A 18 8.03 3.77 0.21
N ASP A 19 9.12 4.36 0.72
CA ASP A 19 10.41 4.39 0.05
C ASP A 19 11.26 3.24 0.61
N ILE A 20 11.48 2.23 -0.23
CA ILE A 20 12.20 1.00 0.14
C ILE A 20 13.70 1.22 0.18
N ASP A 21 14.21 2.19 -0.58
CA ASP A 21 15.64 2.54 -0.57
C ASP A 21 15.97 3.34 0.70
N ALA A 22 15.08 4.23 1.13
CA ALA A 22 15.22 4.98 2.38
C ALA A 22 14.76 4.20 3.63
N GLY A 23 13.99 3.12 3.46
CA GLY A 23 13.42 2.34 4.57
C GLY A 23 12.36 3.11 5.37
N THR A 24 11.58 3.96 4.70
CA THR A 24 10.59 4.83 5.35
C THR A 24 9.19 4.63 4.79
N VAL A 25 8.18 4.84 5.62
CA VAL A 25 6.76 4.87 5.22
C VAL A 25 6.17 6.16 5.76
N LEU A 26 5.67 7.01 4.87
CA LEU A 26 5.13 8.33 5.21
C LEU A 26 3.69 8.47 4.73
N PRO A 27 2.80 9.08 5.52
CA PRO A 27 1.46 9.41 5.06
C PRO A 27 1.54 10.41 3.91
N MET A 28 0.80 10.16 2.82
CA MET A 28 0.65 11.12 1.73
C MET A 28 -0.22 12.29 2.18
N GLN A 29 0.25 13.52 1.97
CA GLN A 29 -0.55 14.69 2.26
C GLN A 29 -1.66 14.87 1.20
N PRO A 30 -2.90 15.15 1.61
CA PRO A 30 -3.98 15.42 0.67
C PRO A 30 -3.77 16.76 -0.07
N PRO A 31 -4.38 16.95 -1.25
CA PRO A 31 -5.23 16.01 -1.97
C PRO A 31 -4.45 15.14 -2.96
N VAL A 32 -4.82 13.87 -3.01
CA VAL A 32 -4.42 12.94 -4.07
C VAL A 32 -5.18 13.32 -5.34
N SER A 33 -4.51 13.53 -6.48
CA SER A 33 -5.14 13.99 -7.72
C SER A 33 -4.80 13.10 -8.92
N GLY A 34 -5.54 13.28 -10.02
CA GLY A 34 -5.31 12.58 -11.27
C GLY A 34 -5.65 11.07 -11.22
N PRO A 35 -4.97 10.22 -12.01
CA PRO A 35 -5.25 8.78 -12.07
C PRO A 35 -5.11 8.06 -10.72
N LEU A 36 -4.28 8.59 -9.82
CA LEU A 36 -4.13 8.04 -8.48
C LEU A 36 -5.38 8.27 -7.61
N ALA A 37 -6.08 9.39 -7.79
CA ALA A 37 -7.36 9.63 -7.12
C ALA A 37 -8.41 8.59 -7.55
N ALA A 38 -8.52 8.33 -8.86
CA ALA A 38 -9.42 7.31 -9.38
C ALA A 38 -9.07 5.90 -8.86
N ALA A 39 -7.78 5.56 -8.77
CA ALA A 39 -7.35 4.31 -8.16
C ALA A 39 -7.70 4.24 -6.65
N ASN A 40 -7.55 5.35 -5.92
CA ASN A 40 -7.95 5.43 -4.51
C ASN A 40 -9.46 5.27 -4.33
N ASP A 41 -10.28 5.81 -5.24
CA ASP A 41 -11.73 5.64 -5.20
C ASP A 41 -12.14 4.18 -5.44
N LEU A 42 -11.50 3.51 -6.40
CA LEU A 42 -11.70 2.07 -6.63
C LEU A 42 -11.30 1.22 -5.42
N ARG A 43 -10.19 1.59 -4.75
CA ARG A 43 -9.78 0.96 -3.49
C ARG A 43 -10.81 1.18 -2.39
N ASN A 44 -11.32 2.40 -2.23
CA ASN A 44 -12.36 2.73 -1.25
C ASN A 44 -13.68 1.98 -1.52
N ALA A 45 -13.95 1.62 -2.78
CA ALA A 45 -15.07 0.76 -3.15
C ALA A 45 -14.82 -0.74 -2.88
N GLY A 46 -13.70 -1.11 -2.25
CA GLY A 46 -13.33 -2.50 -1.92
C GLY A 46 -12.49 -3.20 -2.98
N GLY A 47 -12.04 -2.50 -4.02
CA GLY A 47 -11.15 -3.04 -5.04
C GLY A 47 -9.70 -3.15 -4.59
N THR A 48 -8.93 -4.02 -5.23
CA THR A 48 -7.47 -4.08 -5.10
C THR A 48 -6.82 -3.60 -6.39
N ILE A 49 -5.90 -2.65 -6.29
CA ILE A 49 -5.15 -2.09 -7.42
C ILE A 49 -3.66 -2.32 -7.16
N VAL A 50 -3.01 -3.08 -8.03
CA VAL A 50 -1.56 -3.31 -7.99
C VAL A 50 -0.97 -2.94 -9.35
N LYS A 51 0.19 -2.28 -9.33
CA LYS A 51 0.96 -1.95 -10.53
C LYS A 51 2.44 -2.09 -10.21
N ASP A 52 3.14 -2.89 -11.02
CA ASP A 52 4.58 -3.17 -10.85
C ASP A 52 4.96 -3.73 -9.46
N VAL A 53 4.00 -4.39 -8.79
CA VAL A 53 4.16 -5.13 -7.53
C VAL A 53 3.71 -6.58 -7.75
N ASN A 54 4.59 -7.55 -7.51
CA ASN A 54 4.33 -8.98 -7.75
C ASN A 54 3.80 -9.75 -6.52
N LEU A 55 3.91 -9.17 -5.32
CA LEU A 55 3.35 -9.68 -4.08
C LEU A 55 3.02 -8.50 -3.15
N ALA A 56 1.77 -8.43 -2.69
CA ALA A 56 1.32 -7.45 -1.71
C ALA A 56 0.41 -8.15 -0.70
N VAL A 57 0.88 -8.27 0.55
CA VAL A 57 0.15 -8.92 1.64
C VAL A 57 0.22 -8.02 2.86
N ALA A 58 -0.94 -7.68 3.42
CA ALA A 58 -1.02 -7.02 4.71
C ALA A 58 -1.03 -8.09 5.80
N VAL A 59 -0.17 -7.94 6.80
CA VAL A 59 -0.08 -8.82 7.97
C VAL A 59 -0.37 -8.02 9.24
N SER A 60 -0.83 -8.69 10.29
CA SER A 60 -1.18 -8.01 11.55
C SER A 60 0.02 -7.75 12.47
N SER A 61 1.16 -8.40 12.23
CA SER A 61 2.40 -8.15 12.97
C SER A 61 3.66 -8.50 12.15
N SER A 62 4.81 -7.96 12.55
CA SER A 62 6.11 -8.29 11.96
C SER A 62 6.43 -9.77 12.10
N GLU A 63 6.10 -10.37 13.23
CA GLU A 63 6.37 -11.78 13.52
C GLU A 63 5.62 -12.70 12.54
N GLN A 64 4.41 -12.32 12.13
CA GLN A 64 3.66 -13.04 11.09
C GLN A 64 4.31 -12.94 9.71
N ALA A 65 4.94 -11.80 9.37
CA ALA A 65 5.68 -11.69 8.12
C ALA A 65 6.85 -12.67 8.05
N PHE A 66 7.54 -12.88 9.17
CA PHE A 66 8.73 -13.74 9.26
C PHE A 66 8.43 -15.21 9.54
N SER A 67 7.21 -15.54 9.95
CA SER A 67 6.81 -16.93 10.20
C SER A 67 6.52 -17.72 8.92
N GLY A 68 6.48 -17.05 7.75
CA GLY A 68 6.19 -17.69 6.47
C GLY A 68 4.75 -18.17 6.34
N VAL A 69 3.88 -17.82 7.29
CA VAL A 69 2.48 -18.20 7.30
C VAL A 69 1.73 -17.23 6.39
N PHE A 70 1.67 -17.56 5.09
CA PHE A 70 0.60 -17.08 4.23
C PHE A 70 -0.67 -17.88 4.59
N ASP A 71 -1.26 -17.57 5.75
CA ASP A 71 -2.63 -18.00 6.04
C ASP A 71 -3.57 -16.96 5.46
N GLY A 72 -4.39 -17.41 4.51
CA GLY A 72 -5.57 -16.73 4.02
C GLY A 72 -6.80 -17.55 4.38
#